data_AF-A0AA94ED31-F1
#
_entry.id   AF-A0AA94ED31-F1
#
_cell.length_a   1.000
_cell.length_b   1.000
_cell.length_c   1.000
_cell.angle_alpha   90.00
_cell.angle_beta   90.00
_cell.angle_gamma   90.00
#
_symmetry.space_group_name_H-M   'P 1'
#
loop_
_entity.id
_entity.type
_entity.pdbx_description
1 polymer ?
#
loop_
_entity_poly.entity_id
_entity_poly.type
_entity_poly.pdbx_seq_one_letter_code
_entity_poly.pdbx_strand_id
1 'polypeptide(L)'
;MTDTRKSIVKSVFRLPIIGPWIKHANSYVWQGKGDYTWRLAPLSKWARSIGSDIVSAAIFSLSLELTICYFQLNSIDYSSLIQEFFPSFIGFAIGVYALTFILPSTVTKQSLNEGRKKYEALPSNLGYPIISIIFMLFASVILTIFPQTRLVTSIQGFLLVYGFMLMIEITSLVTTIGRAQVSQRLSSNTDDATRDQTPKKDPR
;
A
#
# COMPACT_ATOMS: atom_id res chain seq x y z
N MET A 1 24.93 12.10 14.90
CA MET A 1 24.29 12.01 13.56
C MET A 1 24.49 13.36 12.89
N THR A 2 25.41 13.43 11.92
CA THR A 2 25.99 14.66 11.35
C THR A 2 24.96 15.52 10.60
N ASP A 3 25.02 16.85 10.75
CA ASP A 3 24.07 17.81 10.17
C ASP A 3 23.95 17.72 8.64
N THR A 4 25.01 17.28 7.96
CA THR A 4 25.04 17.02 6.52
C THR A 4 23.99 16.00 6.09
N ARG A 5 23.75 14.95 6.90
CA ARG A 5 22.79 13.90 6.57
C ARG A 5 21.34 14.38 6.66
N LYS A 6 21.05 15.33 7.56
CA LYS A 6 19.72 15.96 7.67
C LYS A 6 19.44 16.88 6.48
N SER A 7 20.46 17.58 5.98
CA SER A 7 20.33 18.48 4.83
C SER A 7 19.96 17.72 3.55
N ILE A 8 20.63 16.60 3.26
CA ILE A 8 20.36 15.78 2.06
C ILE A 8 18.92 15.23 2.06
N VAL A 9 18.47 14.68 3.19
CA VAL A 9 17.11 14.14 3.32
C VAL A 9 16.06 15.23 3.07
N LYS A 10 16.27 16.43 3.62
CA LYS A 10 15.36 17.56 3.43
C LYS A 10 15.31 18.03 1.98
N SER A 11 16.43 17.98 1.26
CA SER A 11 16.48 18.31 -0.17
C SER A 11 15.76 17.27 -1.03
N VAL A 12 15.95 15.97 -0.76
CA VAL A 12 15.27 14.88 -1.49
C VAL A 12 13.74 14.96 -1.34
N PHE A 13 13.25 15.25 -0.13
CA PHE A 13 11.81 15.38 0.12
C PHE A 13 11.16 16.64 -0.47
N ARG A 14 11.95 17.62 -0.93
CA ARG A 14 11.44 18.83 -1.58
C ARG A 14 11.19 18.68 -3.07
N LEU A 15 11.67 17.60 -3.69
CA LEU A 15 11.45 17.38 -5.12
C LEU A 15 9.95 17.21 -5.40
N PRO A 16 9.39 17.89 -6.41
CA PRO A 16 8.01 17.68 -6.81
C PRO A 16 7.83 16.24 -7.29
N ILE A 17 6.68 15.62 -7.00
CA ILE A 17 6.30 14.24 -7.35
C ILE A 17 7.15 13.18 -6.62
N ILE A 18 8.46 13.18 -6.80
CA ILE A 18 9.41 12.22 -6.22
C ILE A 18 9.48 12.37 -4.69
N GLY A 19 9.52 13.60 -4.17
CA GLY A 19 9.61 13.86 -2.73
C GLY A 19 8.45 13.22 -1.95
N PRO A 20 7.18 13.46 -2.33
CA PRO A 20 6.02 12.78 -1.77
C PRO A 20 6.12 11.26 -1.86
N TRP A 21 6.50 10.70 -3.02
CA TRP A 21 6.65 9.25 -3.19
C TRP A 21 7.66 8.67 -2.19
N ILE A 22 8.87 9.25 -2.09
CA ILE A 22 9.89 8.79 -1.14
C ILE A 22 9.41 8.95 0.30
N LYS A 23 8.69 10.03 0.64
CA LYS A 23 8.15 10.22 2.00
C LYS A 23 7.17 9.11 2.38
N HIS A 24 6.26 8.75 1.48
CA HIS A 24 5.31 7.65 1.70
C HIS A 24 6.01 6.29 1.75
N ALA A 25 6.94 6.02 0.84
CA ALA A 25 7.76 4.80 0.86
C ALA A 25 8.58 4.69 2.15
N ASN A 26 9.17 5.79 2.62
CA ASN A 26 9.89 5.81 3.89
C ASN A 26 8.96 5.58 5.10
N SER A 27 7.74 6.14 5.06
CA SER A 27 6.71 5.89 6.08
C SER A 27 6.29 4.42 6.13
N TYR A 28 6.13 3.82 4.96
CA TYR A 28 5.81 2.39 4.80
C TYR A 28 6.91 1.50 5.37
N VAL A 29 8.17 1.76 5.01
CA VAL A 29 9.33 1.02 5.54
C VAL A 29 9.49 1.19 7.06
N TRP A 30 9.10 2.34 7.60
CA TRP A 30 9.05 2.58 9.04
C TRP A 30 7.81 2.02 9.74
N GLN A 31 6.85 1.45 8.99
CA GLN A 31 5.57 0.94 9.49
C GLN A 31 4.80 2.00 10.28
N GLY A 32 4.81 3.25 9.80
CA GLY A 32 4.11 4.36 10.44
C GLY A 32 4.74 4.90 11.73
N LYS A 33 5.94 4.46 12.14
CA LYS A 33 6.66 5.08 13.28
C LYS A 33 7.03 6.52 12.96
N GLY A 34 6.71 7.47 13.86
CA GLY A 34 6.81 8.92 13.65
C GLY A 34 8.18 9.47 13.18
N ASP A 35 9.25 8.69 13.28
CA ASP A 35 10.58 9.02 12.78
C ASP A 35 10.67 9.16 11.25
N TYR A 36 9.68 8.68 10.49
CA TYR A 36 9.69 8.67 9.02
C TYR A 36 9.76 10.07 8.39
N THR A 37 9.35 11.11 9.12
CA THR A 37 9.31 12.49 8.61
C THR A 37 10.72 13.11 8.52
N TRP A 38 11.64 12.65 9.38
CA TRP A 38 12.92 13.33 9.62
C TRP A 38 14.14 12.45 9.33
N ARG A 39 13.95 11.14 9.14
CA ARG A 39 15.04 10.18 8.92
C ARG A 39 14.67 9.13 7.88
N LEU A 40 15.57 8.87 6.94
CA LEU A 40 15.46 7.72 6.04
C LEU A 40 15.65 6.42 6.84
N ALA A 41 14.80 5.43 6.56
CA ALA A 41 14.95 4.09 7.11
C ALA A 41 16.28 3.47 6.63
N PRO A 42 16.91 2.62 7.45
CA PRO A 42 18.11 1.89 7.03
C PRO A 42 17.79 0.99 5.83
N LEU A 43 18.78 0.84 4.93
CA LEU A 43 18.65 0.08 3.68
C LEU A 43 18.17 -1.36 3.89
N SER A 44 18.53 -2.00 5.00
CA SER A 44 18.06 -3.35 5.35
C SER A 44 16.55 -3.43 5.50
N LYS A 45 15.89 -2.37 5.98
CA LYS A 45 14.43 -2.32 6.06
C LYS A 45 13.80 -2.07 4.69
N TRP A 46 14.42 -1.24 3.85
CA TRP A 46 13.96 -1.04 2.47
C TRP A 46 13.99 -2.34 1.68
N ALA A 47 15.11 -3.06 1.74
CA ALA A 47 15.26 -4.36 1.08
C ALA A 47 14.23 -5.37 1.58
N ARG A 48 13.93 -5.37 2.89
CA ARG A 48 12.95 -6.28 3.48
C ARG A 48 11.49 -5.94 3.14
N SER A 49 11.15 -4.65 3.08
CA SER A 49 9.76 -4.21 2.91
C SER A 49 9.36 -4.03 1.46
N ILE A 50 10.26 -3.53 0.61
CA ILE A 50 9.99 -3.20 -0.79
C ILE A 50 10.83 -4.06 -1.73
N GLY A 51 12.06 -4.39 -1.32
CA GLY A 51 13.01 -5.12 -2.16
C GLY A 51 12.52 -6.52 -2.57
N SER A 52 11.85 -7.26 -1.67
CA SER A 52 11.27 -8.57 -2.01
C SER A 52 10.27 -8.48 -3.16
N ASP A 53 9.43 -7.45 -3.14
CA ASP A 53 8.32 -7.29 -4.07
C ASP A 53 8.84 -6.79 -5.42
N ILE A 54 9.83 -5.88 -5.40
CA ILE A 54 10.55 -5.46 -6.61
C ILE A 54 11.24 -6.65 -7.27
N VAL A 55 11.98 -7.47 -6.51
CA VAL A 55 12.67 -8.64 -7.06
C VAL A 55 11.68 -9.66 -7.61
N SER A 56 10.59 -9.92 -6.89
CA SER A 56 9.55 -10.84 -7.33
C SER A 56 8.84 -10.34 -8.59
N ALA A 57 8.53 -9.05 -8.66
CA ALA A 57 7.95 -8.43 -9.86
C ALA A 57 8.91 -8.48 -11.05
N ALA A 58 10.20 -8.25 -10.84
CA ALA A 58 11.21 -8.35 -11.89
C ALA A 58 11.32 -9.77 -12.45
N ILE A 59 11.39 -10.78 -11.57
CA ILE A 59 11.44 -12.20 -11.98
C ILE A 59 10.16 -12.57 -12.74
N PHE A 60 8.99 -12.20 -12.22
CA PHE A 60 7.72 -12.56 -12.84
C PHE A 60 7.53 -11.85 -14.20
N SER A 61 7.85 -10.56 -14.29
CA SER A 61 7.80 -9.82 -15.55
C SER A 61 8.75 -10.41 -16.59
N LEU A 62 9.98 -10.74 -16.21
CA LEU A 62 10.93 -11.37 -17.11
C LEU A 62 10.44 -12.75 -17.57
N SER A 63 9.86 -13.53 -16.66
CA SER A 63 9.31 -14.85 -16.99
C SER A 63 8.15 -14.74 -17.99
N LEU A 64 7.30 -13.74 -17.83
CA LEU A 64 6.18 -13.45 -18.72
C LEU A 64 6.69 -13.04 -20.11
N GLU A 65 7.70 -12.18 -20.19
CA GLU A 65 8.33 -11.77 -21.45
C GLU A 65 8.99 -12.96 -22.18
N LEU A 66 9.73 -13.79 -21.45
CA LEU A 66 10.33 -15.02 -21.99
C LEU A 66 9.27 -15.99 -22.52
N THR A 67 8.14 -16.13 -21.83
CA THR A 67 7.03 -16.98 -22.25
C THR A 67 6.40 -16.49 -23.55
N ILE A 68 6.15 -15.18 -23.67
CA ILE A 68 5.64 -14.59 -24.92
C ILE A 68 6.59 -14.84 -26.08
N CYS A 69 7.90 -14.68 -25.84
CA CYS A 69 8.92 -14.91 -26.86
C CYS A 69 8.98 -16.39 -27.27
N TYR A 70 8.90 -17.32 -26.31
CA TYR A 70 8.95 -18.76 -26.57
C TYR A 70 7.74 -19.26 -27.37
N PHE A 71 6.54 -18.80 -27.04
CA PHE A 71 5.30 -19.19 -27.73
C PHE A 71 4.97 -18.34 -28.96
N GLN A 72 5.82 -17.36 -29.31
CA GLN A 72 5.61 -16.42 -30.42
C GLN A 72 4.24 -15.73 -30.36
N LEU A 73 3.78 -15.42 -29.16
CA LEU A 73 2.53 -14.69 -28.96
C LEU A 73 2.68 -13.24 -29.42
N ASN A 74 1.57 -12.63 -29.83
CA ASN A 74 1.54 -11.20 -30.13
C ASN A 74 2.04 -10.40 -28.93
N SER A 75 2.83 -9.35 -29.20
CA SER A 75 3.33 -8.45 -28.16
C SER A 75 2.17 -7.83 -27.38
N ILE A 76 2.22 -7.95 -26.06
CA ILE A 76 1.23 -7.35 -25.17
C ILE A 76 1.53 -5.85 -25.03
N ASP A 77 0.51 -5.01 -25.20
CA ASP A 77 0.60 -3.59 -24.91
C ASP A 77 0.39 -3.34 -23.40
N TYR A 78 1.47 -3.44 -22.64
CA TYR A 78 1.45 -3.22 -21.19
C TYR A 78 1.04 -1.80 -20.80
N SER A 79 1.37 -0.80 -21.64
CA SER A 79 1.05 0.60 -21.36
C SER A 79 -0.47 0.83 -21.35
N SER A 80 -1.17 0.30 -22.34
CA SER A 80 -2.62 0.40 -22.41
C SER A 80 -3.28 -0.26 -21.20
N LEU A 81 -2.80 -1.44 -20.79
CA LEU A 81 -3.29 -2.12 -19.58
C LEU A 81 -3.08 -1.28 -18.31
N ILE A 82 -1.90 -0.67 -18.13
CA ILE A 82 -1.63 0.23 -16.99
C ILE A 82 -2.65 1.38 -16.96
N GLN A 83 -2.87 2.02 -18.11
CA GLN A 83 -3.75 3.18 -18.23
C GLN A 83 -5.24 2.82 -18.03
N GLU A 84 -5.64 1.59 -18.34
CA GLU A 84 -7.00 1.11 -18.15
C GLU A 84 -7.28 0.66 -16.71
N PHE A 85 -6.40 -0.17 -16.14
CA PHE A 85 -6.64 -0.80 -14.84
C PHE A 85 -6.29 0.11 -13.66
N PHE A 86 -5.20 0.87 -13.73
CA PHE A 86 -4.67 1.57 -12.55
C PHE A 86 -5.57 2.71 -12.07
N PRO A 87 -6.14 3.58 -12.95
CA PRO A 87 -7.05 4.63 -12.50
C PRO A 87 -8.30 4.08 -11.78
N SER A 88 -8.90 3.03 -12.35
CA SER A 88 -10.06 2.34 -11.76
C SER A 88 -9.74 1.81 -10.36
N PHE A 89 -8.56 1.19 -10.22
CA PHE A 89 -8.10 0.68 -8.93
C PHE A 89 -7.77 1.79 -7.91
N ILE A 90 -7.16 2.89 -8.35
CA ILE A 90 -6.90 4.06 -7.48
C ILE A 90 -8.21 4.60 -6.92
N GLY A 91 -9.25 4.74 -7.76
CA GLY A 91 -10.58 5.16 -7.33
C GLY A 91 -11.17 4.22 -6.28
N PHE A 92 -11.06 2.91 -6.49
CA PHE A 92 -11.45 1.90 -5.50
C PHE A 92 -10.67 2.05 -4.18
N ALA A 93 -9.34 2.13 -4.24
CA ALA A 93 -8.49 2.22 -3.05
C ALA A 93 -8.78 3.48 -2.22
N ILE A 94 -9.02 4.62 -2.87
CA ILE A 94 -9.44 5.87 -2.22
C ILE A 94 -10.81 5.70 -1.58
N GLY A 95 -11.77 5.08 -2.27
CA GLY A 95 -13.10 4.80 -1.72
C GLY A 95 -13.04 3.97 -0.44
N VAL A 96 -12.26 2.88 -0.46
CA VAL A 96 -12.07 2.04 0.73
C VAL A 96 -11.34 2.78 1.85
N TYR A 97 -10.34 3.60 1.51
CA TYR A 97 -9.65 4.44 2.49
C TYR A 97 -10.64 5.37 3.20
N ALA A 98 -11.48 6.08 2.45
CA ALA A 98 -12.50 6.97 3.01
C ALA A 98 -13.50 6.22 3.91
N LEU A 99 -13.98 5.06 3.47
CA LEU A 99 -14.86 4.18 4.26
C LEU A 99 -14.21 3.78 5.59
N THR A 100 -12.91 3.51 5.60
CA THR A 100 -12.20 3.12 6.82
C THR A 100 -12.13 4.26 7.85
N PHE A 101 -12.05 5.52 7.40
CA PHE A 101 -12.03 6.70 8.26
C PHE A 101 -13.42 7.21 8.69
N ILE A 102 -14.46 6.94 7.91
CA ILE A 102 -15.86 7.30 8.21
C ILE A 102 -16.49 6.37 9.25
N LEU A 103 -15.83 5.26 9.59
CA LEU A 103 -16.34 4.28 10.54
C LEU A 103 -16.13 4.53 12.06
N PRO A 104 -15.69 5.69 12.60
CA PRO A 104 -15.22 5.73 13.99
C PRO A 104 -16.41 5.73 14.96
N SER A 105 -16.36 4.87 16.00
CA SER A 105 -16.59 5.30 17.41
C SER A 105 -16.68 4.16 18.44
N THR A 106 -16.90 2.89 18.11
CA THR A 106 -17.12 1.83 19.12
C THR A 106 -15.91 0.97 19.46
N VAL A 107 -14.70 1.38 19.08
CA VAL A 107 -13.48 0.64 19.45
C VAL A 107 -13.13 0.96 20.91
N THR A 108 -13.60 0.11 21.80
CA THR A 108 -13.31 0.10 23.23
C THR A 108 -11.79 0.21 23.44
N LYS A 109 -11.36 1.04 24.40
CA LYS A 109 -9.95 1.34 24.73
C LYS A 109 -9.04 0.11 24.94
N GLN A 110 -9.61 -1.08 25.08
CA GLN A 110 -8.94 -2.34 25.39
C GLN A 110 -8.49 -3.12 24.14
N SER A 111 -9.24 -3.12 23.02
CA SER A 111 -8.81 -3.72 21.75
C SER A 111 -7.85 -2.82 20.95
N LEU A 112 -7.80 -1.54 21.33
CA LEU A 112 -6.82 -0.60 20.82
C LEU A 112 -5.39 -0.99 21.20
N ASN A 113 -5.07 -1.53 22.36
CA ASN A 113 -3.64 -1.76 22.68
C ASN A 113 -2.93 -2.78 21.75
N GLU A 114 -3.64 -3.79 21.24
CA GLU A 114 -3.10 -4.75 20.28
C GLU A 114 -3.30 -4.32 18.81
N GLY A 115 -4.44 -3.67 18.49
CA GLY A 115 -4.74 -3.19 17.14
C GLY A 115 -4.13 -1.83 16.78
N ARG A 116 -3.80 -0.98 17.76
CA ARG A 116 -3.39 0.42 17.57
C ARG A 116 -2.15 0.57 16.73
N LYS A 117 -1.14 -0.30 16.90
CA LYS A 117 0.04 -0.27 16.02
C LYS A 117 -0.32 -0.55 14.55
N LYS A 118 -1.32 -1.40 14.31
CA LYS A 118 -1.79 -1.76 12.96
C LYS A 118 -2.66 -0.66 12.34
N TYR A 119 -3.48 0.01 13.15
CA TYR A 119 -4.27 1.18 12.72
C TYR A 119 -3.43 2.45 12.57
N GLU A 120 -2.41 2.67 13.39
CA GLU A 120 -1.46 3.78 13.26
C GLU A 120 -0.58 3.64 12.02
N ALA A 121 -0.21 2.41 11.67
CA ALA A 121 0.52 2.12 10.43
C ALA A 121 -0.38 2.19 9.18
N LEU A 122 -1.71 2.20 9.34
CA LEU A 122 -2.66 2.06 8.23
C LEU A 122 -2.50 3.13 7.14
N PRO A 123 -2.40 4.44 7.46
CA PRO A 123 -2.20 5.45 6.43
C PRO A 123 -0.89 5.26 5.66
N SER A 124 0.13 4.69 6.30
CA SER A 124 1.41 4.40 5.66
C SER A 124 1.32 3.16 4.77
N ASN A 125 0.67 2.11 5.27
CA ASN A 125 0.50 0.82 4.58
C ASN A 125 -0.42 0.94 3.36
N LEU A 126 -1.41 1.84 3.37
CA LEU A 126 -2.24 2.09 2.19
C LEU A 126 -1.65 3.20 1.30
N GLY A 127 -1.06 4.23 1.90
CA GLY A 127 -0.57 5.39 1.15
C GLY A 127 0.58 5.06 0.20
N TYR A 128 1.50 4.18 0.59
CA TYR A 128 2.63 3.79 -0.26
C TYR A 128 2.22 3.03 -1.53
N PRO A 129 1.41 1.97 -1.45
CA PRO A 129 0.90 1.30 -2.63
C PRO A 129 0.17 2.25 -3.59
N ILE A 130 -0.72 3.12 -3.07
CA ILE A 130 -1.47 4.09 -3.89
C ILE A 130 -0.54 5.07 -4.60
N ILE A 131 0.37 5.74 -3.88
CA ILE A 131 1.27 6.72 -4.51
C ILE A 131 2.24 6.06 -5.49
N SER A 132 2.61 4.79 -5.25
CA SER A 132 3.44 4.03 -6.18
C SER A 132 2.68 3.69 -7.46
N ILE A 133 1.41 3.30 -7.38
CA ILE A 133 0.55 3.09 -8.56
C ILE A 133 0.39 4.39 -9.35
N ILE A 134 0.20 5.54 -8.68
CA ILE A 134 0.15 6.86 -9.33
C ILE A 134 1.49 7.16 -10.04
N PHE A 135 2.61 6.90 -9.38
CA PHE A 135 3.94 7.11 -9.97
C PHE A 135 4.17 6.18 -11.18
N MET A 136 3.73 4.94 -11.11
CA MET A 136 3.80 3.98 -12.22
C MET A 136 2.93 4.40 -13.40
N LEU A 137 1.73 4.90 -13.15
CA LEU A 137 0.86 5.47 -14.18
C LEU A 137 1.55 6.66 -14.88
N PHE A 138 2.11 7.58 -14.09
CA PHE A 138 2.88 8.71 -14.61
C PHE A 138 4.10 8.26 -15.43
N ALA A 139 4.87 7.31 -14.92
CA ALA A 139 6.00 6.72 -15.63
C ALA A 139 5.57 6.03 -16.94
N SER A 140 4.44 5.31 -16.94
CA SER A 140 3.90 4.66 -18.13
C SER A 140 3.56 5.68 -19.22
N VAL A 141 2.92 6.79 -18.85
CA VAL A 141 2.59 7.89 -19.78
C VAL A 141 3.85 8.56 -20.34
N ILE A 142 4.93 8.65 -19.57
CA ILE A 142 6.22 9.15 -20.08
C ILE A 142 6.83 8.14 -21.05
N LEU A 143 6.79 6.85 -20.72
CA LEU A 143 7.39 5.78 -21.52
C LEU A 143 6.70 5.58 -22.89
N THR A 144 5.42 5.97 -23.04
CA THR A 144 4.75 5.93 -24.36
C THR A 144 5.29 6.96 -25.34
N ILE A 145 5.93 8.03 -24.87
CA ILE A 145 6.54 9.05 -25.73
C ILE A 145 7.79 8.50 -26.43
N PHE A 146 8.46 7.52 -25.82
CA PHE A 146 9.67 6.92 -26.36
C PHE A 146 9.35 5.81 -27.38
N PRO A 147 10.27 5.53 -28.32
CA PRO A 147 10.14 4.39 -29.21
C PRO A 147 9.96 3.09 -28.44
N GLN A 148 9.01 2.25 -28.87
CA GLN A 148 8.70 0.96 -28.25
C GLN A 148 9.80 -0.07 -28.54
N THR A 149 10.95 0.12 -27.89
CA THR A 149 12.06 -0.83 -27.84
C THR A 149 11.76 -1.92 -26.83
N ARG A 150 12.42 -3.08 -26.98
CA ARG A 150 12.29 -4.20 -26.01
C ARG A 150 12.48 -3.75 -24.57
N LEU A 151 13.46 -2.88 -24.32
CA LEU A 151 13.74 -2.33 -22.99
C LEU A 151 12.55 -1.55 -22.44
N VAL A 152 11.95 -0.66 -23.23
CA VAL A 152 10.76 0.12 -22.82
C VAL A 152 9.60 -0.82 -22.50
N THR A 153 9.38 -1.83 -23.33
CA THR A 153 8.35 -2.86 -23.12
C THR A 153 8.62 -3.67 -21.84
N SER A 154 9.85 -4.10 -21.58
CA SER A 154 10.24 -4.81 -20.36
C SER A 154 10.02 -3.95 -19.12
N ILE A 155 10.36 -2.66 -19.17
CA ILE A 155 10.10 -1.72 -18.06
C ILE A 155 8.59 -1.60 -17.82
N GLN A 156 7.78 -1.43 -18.87
CA GLN A 156 6.32 -1.33 -18.72
C GLN A 156 5.70 -2.64 -18.18
N GLY A 157 6.18 -3.79 -18.64
CA GLY A 157 5.78 -5.10 -18.09
C GLY A 157 6.11 -5.20 -16.60
N PHE A 158 7.30 -4.75 -16.19
CA PHE A 158 7.70 -4.70 -14.80
C PHE A 158 6.78 -3.78 -13.98
N LEU A 159 6.50 -2.57 -14.47
CA LEU A 159 5.59 -1.62 -13.80
C LEU A 159 4.19 -2.21 -13.66
N LEU A 160 3.69 -2.91 -14.68
CA LEU A 160 2.38 -3.55 -14.64
C LEU A 160 2.32 -4.63 -13.56
N VAL A 161 3.27 -5.57 -13.57
CA VAL A 161 3.34 -6.67 -12.61
C VAL A 161 3.51 -6.15 -11.18
N TYR A 162 4.42 -5.19 -10.99
CA TYR A 162 4.65 -4.58 -9.68
C TYR A 162 3.40 -3.84 -9.18
N GLY A 163 2.70 -3.11 -10.06
CA GLY A 163 1.42 -2.49 -9.75
C GLY A 163 0.39 -3.50 -9.29
N PHE A 164 0.23 -4.64 -9.98
CA PHE A 164 -0.69 -5.69 -9.53
C PHE A 164 -0.33 -6.29 -8.17
N MET A 165 0.96 -6.47 -7.86
CA MET A 165 1.38 -6.90 -6.52
C MET A 165 0.92 -5.92 -5.43
N LEU A 166 1.09 -4.61 -5.67
CA LEU A 166 0.60 -3.57 -4.75
C LEU A 166 -0.94 -3.55 -4.65
N MET A 167 -1.66 -3.85 -5.74
CA MET A 167 -3.12 -3.99 -5.70
C MET A 167 -3.57 -5.14 -4.82
N ILE A 168 -2.88 -6.29 -4.91
CA ILE A 168 -3.14 -7.46 -4.07
C ILE A 168 -2.85 -7.12 -2.60
N GLU A 169 -1.76 -6.40 -2.32
CA GLU A 169 -1.43 -5.95 -0.97
C GLU A 169 -2.54 -5.06 -0.37
N ILE A 170 -3.00 -4.05 -1.11
CA ILE A 170 -4.13 -3.20 -0.70
C ILE A 170 -5.37 -4.07 -0.44
N THR A 171 -5.72 -4.96 -1.37
CA THR A 171 -6.93 -5.79 -1.25
C THR A 171 -6.87 -6.71 -0.02
N SER A 172 -5.69 -7.30 0.26
CA SER A 172 -5.44 -8.11 1.44
C SER A 172 -5.56 -7.30 2.74
N LEU A 173 -4.99 -6.09 2.76
CA LEU A 173 -5.07 -5.16 3.88
C LEU A 173 -6.52 -4.78 4.17
N VAL A 174 -7.26 -4.38 3.13
CA VAL A 174 -8.69 -4.02 3.20
C VAL A 174 -9.52 -5.18 3.76
N THR A 175 -9.32 -6.39 3.22
CA THR A 175 -10.04 -7.59 3.66
C THR A 175 -9.76 -7.89 5.14
N THR A 176 -8.51 -7.73 5.56
CA THR A 176 -8.11 -7.95 6.96
C THR A 176 -8.78 -6.95 7.89
N ILE A 177 -8.87 -5.68 7.50
CA ILE A 177 -9.53 -4.63 8.29
C ILE A 177 -11.04 -4.89 8.35
N GLY A 178 -11.67 -5.20 7.21
CA GLY A 178 -13.09 -5.50 7.16
C GLY A 178 -13.46 -6.67 8.07
N ARG A 179 -12.67 -7.75 8.06
CA ARG A 179 -12.86 -8.89 8.97
C ARG A 179 -12.71 -8.50 10.44
N ALA A 180 -11.68 -7.74 10.78
CA ALA A 180 -11.47 -7.26 12.15
C ALA A 180 -12.66 -6.41 12.64
N GLN A 181 -13.21 -5.55 11.78
CA GLN A 181 -14.38 -4.71 12.11
C GLN A 181 -15.65 -5.53 12.28
N VAL A 182 -15.92 -6.50 11.40
CA VAL A 182 -17.09 -7.38 11.51
C VAL A 182 -17.02 -8.21 12.79
N SER A 183 -15.86 -8.80 13.09
CA SER A 183 -15.66 -9.58 14.32
C SER A 183 -15.88 -8.74 15.57
N GLN A 184 -15.46 -7.48 15.58
CA GLN A 184 -15.67 -6.56 16.71
C GLN A 184 -17.15 -6.23 16.93
N ARG A 185 -17.91 -6.02 15.84
CA ARG A 185 -19.37 -5.75 15.95
C ARG A 185 -20.14 -6.95 16.51
N LEU A 186 -19.72 -8.16 16.13
CA LEU A 186 -20.33 -9.38 16.66
C LEU A 186 -20.02 -9.57 18.16
N SER A 187 -18.79 -9.30 18.60
CA SER A 187 -18.44 -9.38 20.02
C SER A 187 -19.16 -8.33 20.87
N SER A 188 -19.23 -7.07 20.42
CA SER A 188 -19.92 -6.02 21.18
C SER A 188 -21.41 -6.32 21.38
N ASN A 189 -22.08 -6.86 20.35
CA ASN A 189 -23.49 -7.24 20.47
C ASN A 189 -23.71 -8.40 21.45
N THR A 190 -22.72 -9.29 21.61
CA THR A 190 -22.81 -10.43 22.54
C THR A 190 -22.65 -9.97 23.99
N ASP A 191 -21.75 -9.02 24.25
CA ASP A 191 -21.52 -8.46 25.59
C ASP A 191 -22.75 -7.67 26.10
N ASP A 192 -23.41 -6.91 25.21
CA ASP A 192 -24.63 -6.17 25.55
C ASP A 192 -25.81 -7.12 25.87
N ALA A 193 -25.96 -8.20 25.10
CA ALA A 193 -26.97 -9.22 25.36
C ALA A 193 -26.75 -9.96 26.70
N THR A 194 -25.50 -10.06 27.17
CA THR A 194 -25.15 -10.74 28.42
C THR A 194 -25.36 -9.83 29.65
N ARG A 195 -25.17 -8.50 29.50
CA ARG A 195 -25.43 -7.54 30.58
C ARG A 195 -26.92 -7.42 30.93
N ASP A 196 -27.80 -7.50 29.95
CA ASP A 196 -29.25 -7.37 30.15
C ASP A 196 -29.87 -8.56 30.92
N GLN A 197 -29.12 -9.65 31.08
CA GLN A 197 -29.55 -10.84 31.84
C GLN A 197 -29.04 -10.86 33.29
N THR A 198 -28.31 -9.84 33.75
CA THR A 198 -27.90 -9.79 35.17
C THR A 198 -29.11 -9.45 36.06
N PRO A 199 -29.50 -10.34 36.99
CA PRO A 199 -30.69 -10.13 37.79
C PRO A 199 -30.50 -8.90 38.69
N LYS A 200 -31.42 -7.94 38.58
CA LYS A 200 -31.57 -6.83 39.54
C LYS A 200 -31.60 -7.45 40.94
N LYS A 201 -30.54 -7.27 41.72
CA LYS A 201 -30.55 -7.60 43.14
C LYS A 201 -31.59 -6.70 43.80
N ASP A 202 -32.67 -7.32 44.25
CA ASP A 202 -33.73 -6.67 45.00
C ASP A 202 -33.14 -6.05 46.27
N PRO A 203 -33.31 -4.73 46.51
CA PRO A 203 -32.91 -4.12 47.76
C PRO A 203 -33.91 -4.54 48.84
N ARG A 204 -33.47 -5.45 49.72
CA ARG A 204 -34.10 -5.68 51.02
C ARG A 204 -33.49 -4.77 52.07
#